data_AF-A0A6M6ICI6-F1
#
_entry.id   AF-A0A6M6ICI6-F1
#
_cell.length_a   1.000
_cell.length_b   1.000
_cell.length_c   1.000
_cell.angle_alpha   90.00
_cell.angle_beta   90.00
_cell.angle_gamma   90.00
#
_symmetry.space_group_name_H-M   'P 1'
#
loop_
_entity.id
_entity.type
_entity.pdbx_description
1 polymer ?
#
loop_
_entity_poly.entity_id
_entity_poly.type
_entity_poly.pdbx_seq_one_letter_code
_entity_poly.pdbx_strand_id
1 'polypeptide(L)' 'MKLLITRPVVLTGAGGVRSLVPGLTVEVDAATAEQILAQQAGIPAEPATQPDTPATPRRRKSADAET' A
#
# COMPACT_ATOMS: atom_id res chain seq x y z
N MET A 1 6.09 -0.53 23.14
CA MET A 1 4.96 -1.38 22.69
C MET A 1 5.10 -1.64 21.21
N LYS A 2 4.55 -2.75 20.70
CA LYS A 2 4.59 -3.10 19.27
C LYS A 2 3.20 -2.94 18.67
N LEU A 3 3.11 -2.25 17.54
CA LEU A 3 1.86 -2.07 16.80
C LEU A 3 2.00 -2.68 15.40
N LEU A 4 1.03 -3.52 15.03
CA LEU A 4 0.94 -4.11 13.70
C LEU A 4 0.13 -3.19 12.78
N ILE A 5 0.70 -2.81 11.65
CA ILE A 5 -0.01 -2.08 10.61
C ILE A 5 -0.66 -3.09 9.66
N THR A 6 -1.98 -3.11 9.63
CA THR A 6 -2.78 -4.06 8.84
C THR A 6 -2.95 -3.64 7.38
N ARG A 7 -2.62 -2.38 7.05
CA ARG A 7 -2.64 -1.87 5.67
C ARG A 7 -1.22 -1.87 5.09
N PRO A 8 -1.02 -2.19 3.81
CA PRO A 8 0.28 -2.08 3.17
C PRO A 8 0.83 -0.65 3.27
N VAL A 9 2.09 -0.52 3.66
CA VAL A 9 2.77 0.78 3.77
C VAL A 9 3.92 0.87 2.78
N VAL A 10 4.21 2.08 2.31
CA VAL A 10 5.37 2.35 1.46
C VAL A 10 6.43 3.06 2.28
N LEU A 11 7.61 2.44 2.36
CA LEU A 11 8.79 3.03 3.00
C LEU A 11 9.69 3.65 1.94
N THR A 12 10.20 4.84 2.22
CA THR A 12 11.21 5.49 1.38
C THR A 12 12.59 5.22 1.97
N GLY A 13 13.43 4.51 1.22
CA GLY A 13 14.83 4.25 1.56
C GLY A 13 15.78 5.26 0.93
N ALA A 14 17.08 5.07 1.17
CA ALA A 14 18.12 5.89 0.56
C ALA A 14 18.08 5.83 -0.97
N GLY A 15 18.45 6.93 -1.63
CA GLY A 15 18.48 7.00 -3.09
C GLY A 15 17.09 6.99 -3.77
N GLY A 16 16.01 7.23 -3.02
CA GLY A 16 14.64 7.31 -3.56
C GLY A 16 13.96 5.96 -3.76
N VAL A 17 14.54 4.86 -3.24
CA VAL A 17 13.92 3.52 -3.30
C VAL A 17 12.63 3.51 -2.50
N ARG A 18 11.57 2.94 -3.08
CA ARG A 18 10.26 2.77 -2.43
C ARG A 18 9.97 1.29 -2.25
N SER A 19 9.72 0.88 -1.02
CA SER A 19 9.44 -0.52 -0.67
C SER A 19 8.02 -0.64 -0.11
N LEU A 20 7.22 -1.53 -0.70
CA LEU A 20 5.90 -1.89 -0.17
C LEU A 20 6.08 -2.96 0.91
N VAL A 21 5.64 -2.67 2.13
CA VAL A 21 5.81 -3.56 3.29
C VAL A 21 4.44 -3.86 3.88
N PRO A 22 3.81 -4.99 3.51
CA PRO A 22 2.60 -5.46 4.18
C PRO A 22 2.94 -5.99 5.58
N GLY A 23 2.09 -5.72 6.57
CA GLY A 23 2.26 -6.23 7.94
C GLY A 23 3.42 -5.59 8.70
N LEU A 24 3.74 -4.32 8.42
CA LEU A 24 4.81 -3.62 9.14
C LEU A 24 4.50 -3.58 10.64
N THR A 25 5.47 -3.98 11.46
CA THR A 25 5.41 -3.80 12.92
C THR A 25 6.30 -2.64 13.32
N VAL A 26 5.73 -1.68 14.05
CA VAL A 26 6.47 -0.52 14.57
C VAL A 26 6.57 -0.57 16.08
N GLU A 27 7.70 -0.11 16.61
CA GLU A 27 7.86 0.10 18.04
C GLU A 27 7.49 1.54 18.38
N VAL A 28 6.56 1.70 19.32
CA VAL A 28 6.06 2.98 19.81
C VAL A 28 6.02 2.99 21.33
N ASP A 29 6.15 4.16 21.95
CA ASP A 29 5.95 4.30 23.39
C ASP A 29 4.49 4.00 23.79
N ALA A 30 4.26 3.75 25.08
CA ALA A 30 2.95 3.34 25.57
C ALA A 30 1.89 4.45 25.42
N ALA A 31 2.24 5.72 25.70
CA ALA A 31 1.31 6.83 25.62
C ALA A 31 0.88 7.12 24.17
N THR A 32 1.81 7.00 23.23
CA THR A 32 1.51 7.10 21.79
C THR A 32 0.68 5.91 21.31
N ALA A 33 0.98 4.69 21.76
CA ALA A 33 0.21 3.51 21.41
C ALA A 33 -1.27 3.64 21.81
N GLU A 34 -1.54 4.10 23.03
CA GLU A 34 -2.91 4.30 23.52
C GLU A 34 -3.66 5.37 22.74
N GLN A 35 -3.00 6.48 22.41
CA GLN A 35 -3.58 7.53 21.56
C GLN A 35 -3.93 7.03 20.15
N ILE A 36 -3.10 6.16 19.57
CA ILE A 36 -3.36 5.57 18.25
C ILE A 36 -4.53 4.60 18.32
N LEU A 37 -4.59 3.75 19.36
CA LEU A 37 -5.70 2.82 19.56
C LEU A 37 -7.03 3.56 19.75
N ALA A 38 -7.04 4.63 20.54
CA ALA A 38 -8.23 5.45 20.76
C ALA A 38 -8.73 6.12 19.47
N GLN A 39 -7.83 6.61 18.60
CA GLN A 39 -8.20 7.27 17.35
C GLN A 39 -8.66 6.29 16.26
N GLN A 40 -8.16 5.05 16.26
CA GLN A 40 -8.63 4.01 15.31
C GLN A 40 -10.10 3.64 15.53
N ALA A 41 -10.65 3.81 16.73
CA ALA A 41 -12.05 3.54 17.02
C ALA A 41 -13.03 4.50 16.29
N GLY A 42 -12.55 5.63 15.76
CA GLY A 42 -13.38 6.65 15.10
C GLY A 42 -13.30 6.69 13.57
N ILE A 43 -12.42 5.90 12.93
CA ILE A 43 -12.29 5.88 11.47
C ILE A 43 -12.87 4.58 10.93
N PRO A 44 -14.02 4.61 10.22
CA PRO A 44 -14.53 3.43 9.57
C PRO A 44 -13.46 2.93 8.59
N ALA A 45 -13.12 1.65 8.68
CA ALA A 45 -12.30 0.99 7.69
C ALA A 45 -13.10 0.94 6.37
N GLU A 46 -13.08 2.03 5.61
CA GLU A 46 -13.59 2.03 4.25
C GLU A 46 -12.88 0.88 3.51
N PRO A 47 -13.61 -0.09 2.92
CA PRO A 47 -12.98 -1.13 2.14
C PRO A 47 -12.26 -0.42 1.01
N ALA A 48 -10.95 -0.66 0.91
CA ALA A 48 -10.18 -0.27 -0.26
C ALA A 48 -10.76 -1.03 -1.45
N THR A 49 -11.78 -0.45 -2.07
CA THR A 49 -12.18 -0.77 -3.43
C THR A 49 -11.07 -0.24 -4.32
N GLN A 50 -9.94 -0.95 -4.34
CA GLN A 50 -9.01 -0.84 -5.44
C GLN A 50 -9.75 -1.34 -6.68
N PRO A 51 -9.94 -0.53 -7.73
CA PRO A 51 -10.16 -1.10 -9.03
C PRO A 51 -8.83 -1.75 -9.46
N ASP A 52 -8.66 -3.02 -9.12
CA ASP A 52 -7.78 -3.94 -9.83
C ASP A 52 -8.33 -4.09 -11.26
N THR A 53 -8.03 -3.11 -12.11
CA THR A 53 -8.26 -3.23 -13.55
C THR A 53 -6.92 -3.22 -14.27
N PRO A 54 -6.23 -4.37 -14.42
CA PRO A 54 -5.22 -4.50 -15.45
C PRO A 54 -5.95 -4.81 -16.77
N ALA A 55 -6.36 -3.78 -17.52
CA ALA A 55 -6.92 -4.00 -18.85
C ALA A 55 -6.57 -2.89 -19.83
N THR A 56 -5.33 -2.93 -20.35
CA THR A 56 -5.17 -2.70 -21.79
C THR A 56 -4.20 -3.74 -22.35
N PRO A 57 -4.64 -4.64 -23.25
CA PRO A 57 -3.74 -5.53 -23.95
C PRO A 57 -2.88 -4.71 -24.90
N ARG A 58 -1.55 -4.87 -24.83
CA ARG A 58 -0.60 -4.27 -25.79
C ARG A 58 -1.00 -4.66 -27.21
N ARG A 59 -1.56 -3.72 -27.97
CA ARG A 59 -1.80 -3.87 -29.41
C ARG A 59 -0.45 -4.06 -30.10
N ARG A 60 -0.10 -5.30 -30.41
CA ARG A 60 1.01 -5.61 -31.32
C ARG A 60 0.68 -4.97 -32.66
N LYS A 61 1.56 -4.08 -33.13
CA LYS A 61 1.51 -3.52 -34.47
C LYS A 61 1.91 -4.66 -35.40
N SER A 62 0.95 -5.29 -36.08
CA SER A 62 1.23 -6.26 -37.14
C SER A 62 1.96 -5.53 -38.26
N ALA A 63 3.19 -5.95 -38.55
CA ALA A 63 3.83 -5.64 -39.82
C ALA A 63 3.11 -6.48 -40.88
N ASP A 64 2.35 -5.84 -41.76
CA ASP A 64 1.84 -6.48 -42.96
C ASP A 64 2.70 -5.98 -44.12
N ALA A 65 3.43 -6.93 -44.69
CA ALA A 65 4.19 -6.77 -45.90
C ALA A 65 3.32 -7.18 -47.09
N GLU A 66 3.59 -6.54 -48.23
CA GLU A 66 3.39 -7.07 -49.59
C GLU A 66 1.95 -7.06 -50.16
N THR A 67 1.66 -6.07 -51.00
CA THR A 67 1.59 -6.19 -52.48
C THR A 67 1.31 -4.82 -53.10
#